data_AF-A0A560X983-F1
#
_entry.id   AF-A0A560X983-F1
#
_cell.length_a   1.000
_cell.length_b   1.000
_cell.length_c   1.000
_cell.angle_alpha   90.00
_cell.angle_beta   90.00
_cell.angle_gamma   90.00
#
_symmetry.space_group_name_H-M   'P 1'
#
loop_
_entity.id
_entity.type
_entity.pdbx_description
1 polymer ?
#
loop_
_entity_poly.entity_id
_entity_poly.type
_entity_poly.pdbx_seq_one_letter_code
_entity_poly.pdbx_strand_id
1 'polypeptide(L)' 'MLSAAERVIRIVHAPFEAAFAVEVAPPLVNEDLNATFPDHHRASRWADGLHRTRGWRVIDRTGLADLHRQQA' A
#
# COMPACT_ATOMS: atom_id res chain seq x y z
N MET A 1 -28.00 0.07 3.02
CA MET A 1 -26.81 0.74 2.46
C MET A 1 -25.60 0.19 3.18
N LEU A 2 -24.81 -0.69 2.55
CA LEU A 2 -23.51 -1.05 3.09
C LEU A 2 -22.69 0.24 3.11
N SER A 3 -22.34 0.74 4.30
CA SER A 3 -21.32 1.77 4.41
C SER A 3 -20.10 1.22 3.68
N ALA A 4 -19.77 1.76 2.51
CA ALA A 4 -18.65 1.27 1.73
C ALA A 4 -17.41 1.48 2.60
N ALA A 5 -16.88 0.39 3.15
CA ALA A 5 -15.69 0.44 3.99
C ALA A 5 -14.63 1.27 3.26
N GLU A 6 -14.10 2.28 3.94
CA GLU A 6 -13.13 3.21 3.37
C GLU A 6 -12.02 2.41 2.66
N ARG A 7 -11.82 2.69 1.37
CA ARG A 7 -10.76 2.03 0.61
C ARG A 7 -9.41 2.56 1.04
N VAL A 8 -8.50 1.64 1.32
CA VAL A 8 -7.13 1.92 1.74
C VAL A 8 -6.14 1.13 0.90
N ILE A 9 -4.96 1.69 0.74
CA ILE A 9 -3.81 1.07 0.10
C ILE A 9 -2.87 0.64 1.23
N ARG A 10 -2.57 -0.65 1.32
CA ARG A 10 -1.69 -1.20 2.37
C ARG A 10 -0.35 -1.56 1.77
N ILE A 11 0.73 -1.18 2.44
CA ILE A 11 2.07 -1.69 2.15
C ILE A 11 2.42 -2.69 3.25
N VAL A 12 2.71 -3.93 2.88
CA VAL A 12 3.03 -5.03 3.80
C VAL A 12 4.29 -5.76 3.33
N HIS A 13 4.93 -6.51 4.23
CA HIS A 13 5.97 -7.48 3.83
C HIS A 13 5.30 -8.63 3.08
N ALA A 14 5.83 -8.98 1.91
CA ALA A 14 5.35 -10.12 1.15
C ALA A 14 5.60 -11.41 1.96
N PRO A 15 4.61 -12.30 2.09
CA PRO A 15 4.83 -13.58 2.76
C PRO A 15 5.91 -14.39 2.03
N PHE A 16 6.84 -14.98 2.77
CA PHE A 16 7.85 -15.92 2.28
C PHE A 16 8.91 -15.35 1.31
N GLU A 17 8.89 -14.05 1.04
CA GLU A 17 9.83 -13.36 0.16
C GLU A 17 10.40 -12.12 0.85
N ALA A 18 11.65 -11.77 0.56
CA ALA A 18 12.24 -10.49 0.97
C ALA A 18 11.73 -9.35 0.06
N ALA A 19 10.41 -9.20 -0.02
CA ALA A 19 9.73 -8.28 -0.93
C ALA A 19 8.59 -7.53 -0.20
N PHE A 20 8.03 -6.54 -0.87
CA PHE A 20 6.98 -5.65 -0.37
C PHE A 20 5.75 -5.76 -1.25
N ALA A 21 4.61 -6.04 -0.65
CA ALA A 21 3.33 -6.08 -1.36
C ALA A 21 2.53 -4.80 -1.09
N VAL A 22 1.93 -4.28 -2.16
CA VAL A 22 0.94 -3.22 -2.11
C VAL A 22 -0.43 -3.83 -2.41
N GLU A 23 -1.38 -3.63 -1.50
CA GLU A 23 -2.70 -4.24 -1.57
C GLU A 23 -3.81 -3.20 -1.40
N VAL A 24 -4.86 -3.28 -2.22
CA VAL A 24 -6.06 -2.44 -2.05
C VAL A 24 -7.13 -3.21 -1.26
N ALA A 25 -7.60 -2.61 -0.17
CA ALA A 25 -8.64 -3.17 0.68
C ALA A 25 -9.83 -2.20 0.83
N PRO A 26 -11.09 -2.65 0.62
CA PRO A 26 -11.49 -3.96 0.08
C PRO A 26 -11.06 -4.15 -1.39
N PRO A 27 -10.87 -5.42 -1.83
CA PRO A 27 -10.46 -5.74 -3.19
C PRO A 27 -11.48 -5.24 -4.22
N LEU A 28 -10.98 -4.91 -5.41
CA LEU A 28 -11.78 -4.48 -6.54
C LEU A 28 -12.16 -5.71 -7.37
N VAL A 29 -13.43 -5.80 -7.78
CA VAL A 29 -13.96 -6.96 -8.53
C VAL A 29 -13.46 -6.98 -9.98
N ASN A 30 -13.18 -5.82 -10.56
CA ASN A 30 -12.90 -5.66 -11.99
C ASN A 30 -11.49 -5.09 -12.29
N GLU A 31 -10.66 -4.92 -11.26
CA GLU A 31 -9.37 -4.25 -11.41
C GLU A 31 -8.36 -4.81 -10.41
N ASP A 32 -7.22 -5.29 -10.89
CA ASP A 32 -6.13 -5.72 -10.04
C ASP A 32 -5.08 -4.62 -9.93
N LEU A 33 -5.05 -3.96 -8.77
CA LEU A 33 -4.08 -2.92 -8.42
C LEU A 33 -3.03 -3.43 -7.42
N ASN A 34 -3.11 -4.71 -7.06
CA ASN A 34 -2.15 -5.31 -6.15
C ASN A 34 -0.83 -5.53 -6.90
N ALA A 35 0.29 -5.25 -6.24
CA ALA A 35 1.61 -5.37 -6.85
C ALA A 35 2.67 -5.70 -5.80
N THR A 36 3.65 -6.52 -6.20
CA THR A 36 4.81 -6.88 -5.37
C THR A 36 6.07 -6.23 -5.92
N PHE A 37 6.88 -5.67 -5.03
CA PHE A 37 8.11 -4.97 -5.35
C PHE A 37 9.28 -5.50 -4.53
N PRO A 38 10.52 -5.49 -5.06
CA PRO A 38 11.70 -5.97 -4.33
C PRO A 38 12.14 -5.03 -3.20
N ASP A 39 11.71 -3.76 -3.22
CA ASP A 39 12.11 -2.76 -2.23
C ASP A 39 10.95 -1.86 -1.82
N HIS A 40 11.02 -1.36 -0.58
CA HIS A 40 9.97 -0.54 0.05
C HIS A 40 9.75 0.79 -0.68
N HIS A 41 10.82 1.39 -1.21
CA HIS A 41 10.73 2.67 -1.91
C HIS A 41 9.89 2.55 -3.19
N ARG A 42 10.05 1.47 -3.96
CA ARG A 42 9.20 1.17 -5.12
C ARG A 42 7.74 0.92 -4.72
N ALA A 43 7.52 0.13 -3.67
CA ALA A 43 6.18 -0.11 -3.14
C ALA A 43 5.49 1.20 -2.71
N SER A 44 6.22 2.07 -2.01
CA SER A 44 5.73 3.38 -1.59
C SER A 44 5.40 4.29 -2.78
N ARG A 45 6.27 4.33 -3.81
CA ARG A 45 6.00 5.10 -5.03
C ARG A 45 4.75 4.63 -5.76
N TRP A 46 4.53 3.32 -5.84
CA TRP A 46 3.32 2.76 -6.42
C TRP A 46 2.07 3.15 -5.61
N ALA A 47 2.13 2.98 -4.28
CA ALA A 47 1.05 3.37 -3.38
C ALA A 47 0.73 4.87 -3.47
N ASP A 48 1.73 5.74 -3.58
CA ASP A 48 1.56 7.19 -3.77
C ASP A 48 0.91 7.52 -5.11
N GLY A 49 1.19 6.75 -6.16
CA GLY A 49 0.52 6.86 -7.46
C GLY A 49 -0.97 6.52 -7.34
N LEU A 50 -1.30 5.43 -6.66
CA LEU A 50 -2.69 5.04 -6.37
C LEU A 50 -3.39 6.06 -5.47
N HIS A 51 -2.72 6.59 -4.45
CA HIS A 51 -3.26 7.64 -3.60
C HIS A 51 -3.61 8.90 -4.41
N ARG A 52 -2.70 9.37 -5.27
CA ARG A 52 -2.92 10.57 -6.08
C ARG A 52 -4.04 10.39 -7.11
N THR A 53 -4.20 9.19 -7.67
CA THR A 53 -5.20 8.92 -8.71
C THR A 53 -6.57 8.58 -8.14
N ARG A 54 -6.64 7.97 -6.95
CA ARG A 54 -7.88 7.45 -6.36
C ARG A 54 -8.34 8.17 -5.09
N GLY A 55 -7.45 8.93 -4.46
CA GLY A 55 -7.69 9.61 -3.19
C GLY A 55 -7.70 8.69 -1.97
N TRP A 56 -7.35 7.40 -2.11
CA TRP A 56 -7.38 6.43 -1.01
C TRP A 56 -6.20 6.61 -0.07
N ARG A 57 -6.42 6.39 1.22
CA ARG A 57 -5.37 6.52 2.23
C ARG A 57 -4.34 5.40 2.10
N VAL A 58 -3.06 5.74 2.22
CA VAL A 58 -1.96 4.77 2.33
C VAL A 58 -1.73 4.41 3.80
N ILE A 59 -1.61 3.12 4.09
CA ILE A 59 -1.28 2.57 5.40
C ILE A 59 -0.06 1.67 5.23
N ASP A 60 1.09 2.13 5.71
CA ASP A 60 2.31 1.32 5.74
C ASP A 60 2.34 0.47 7.02
N ARG A 61 2.41 -0.85 6.86
CA ARG A 61 2.49 -1.85 7.94
C ARG A 61 3.86 -2.55 7.99
N THR A 62 4.82 -2.09 7.19
CA THR A 62 6.18 -2.65 7.16
C THR A 62 7.04 -2.15 8.32
N GLY A 63 6.63 -1.07 8.98
CA GLY A 63 7.39 -0.40 10.05
C GLY A 63 8.51 0.51 9.54
N LEU A 64 8.72 0.62 8.22
CA LEU A 64 9.81 1.39 7.62
C LEU A 64 9.50 2.88 7.43
N ALA A 65 8.23 3.26 7.24
CA ALA A 65 7.84 4.66 7.10
C ALA A 65 8.13 5.52 8.34
N ASP A 66 8.03 4.98 9.56
CA ASP A 66 8.32 5.74 10.78
C ASP A 66 9.82 5.97 11.01
N LEU A 67 10.70 5.15 10.42
CA LEU A 67 12.15 5.33 10.55
C LEU A 67 12.64 6.62 9.88
N HIS A 68 12.01 7.04 8.78
CA HIS A 68 12.39 8.27 8.06
C HIS A 68 11.92 9.56 8.77
N ARG A 69 10.94 9.50 9.67
CA ARG A 69 10.43 10.68 10.40
C ARG A 69 11.31 11.05 11.61
N GLN A 70 12.18 10.15 12.07
CA GLN A 70 13.05 10.40 13.24
C GLN A 70 14.45 10.95 12.90
N GLN A 71 14.70 11.32 11.63
CA GLN A 71 16.01 11.85 11.19
C GLN A 71 15.97 13.27 10.61
N ALA A 72 14.87 14.01 10.80
CA ALA A 72 14.73 15.40 10.39
C ALA A 72 14.64 16.34 11.59
#